data_AF-F0YLA8-F1
#
_entry.id   AF-F0YLA8-F1
#
_cell.length_a   1.000
_cell.length_b   1.000
_cell.length_c   1.000
_cell.angle_alpha   90.00
_cell.angle_beta   90.00
_cell.angle_gamma   90.00
#
_symmetry.space_group_name_H-M   'P 1'
#
loop_
_entity.id
_entity.type
_entity.pdbx_description
1 polymer ?
#
loop_
_entity_poly.entity_id
_entity_poly.type
_entity_poly.pdbx_seq_one_letter_code
_entity_poly.pdbx_strand_id
1 'polypeptide(L)'
;MYAGTSVLLSVASGRISFLYGLIGPCMGLDTACCSTLVTTHLAKSALEQSECTQAISTGVGLLKRDGFLAFSAAGMLSPLGRCHTFDM
;
A
#
# COMPACT_ATOMS: atom_id res chain seq x y z
N MET A 1 6.11 16.26 18.48
CA MET A 1 7.28 16.16 17.58
C MET A 1 7.49 14.75 16.97
N TYR A 2 6.52 13.81 17.05
CA TYR A 2 6.63 12.45 16.46
C TYR A 2 5.89 12.24 15.13
N ALA A 3 5.13 13.24 14.65
CA ALA A 3 4.26 13.10 13.47
C ALA A 3 5.03 12.91 12.15
N GLY A 4 6.25 13.45 12.06
CA GLY A 4 7.09 13.30 10.87
C GLY A 4 7.53 11.86 10.60
N THR A 5 7.72 11.06 11.65
CA THR A 5 8.10 9.64 11.52
C THR A 5 6.90 8.69 11.40
N SER A 6 5.67 9.17 11.54
CA SER A 6 4.48 8.31 11.44
C SER A 6 3.81 8.32 10.07
N VAL A 7 4.03 9.36 9.25
CA VAL A 7 3.29 9.55 8.00
C VAL A 7 4.09 9.20 6.73
N LEU A 8 5.41 9.11 6.83
CA LEU A 8 6.26 8.83 5.69
C LEU A 8 6.23 7.33 5.36
N LEU A 9 5.96 7.00 4.09
CA LEU A 9 5.93 5.62 3.58
C LEU A 9 7.23 4.85 3.90
N SER A 10 8.39 5.49 3.71
CA SER A 10 9.70 4.88 4.02
C SER A 10 9.87 4.55 5.50
N VAL A 11 9.24 5.34 6.39
CA VAL A 11 9.32 5.08 7.83
C VAL A 11 8.37 3.95 8.24
N ALA A 12 7.23 3.81 7.57
CA ALA A 12 6.33 2.68 7.78
C ALA A 12 7.01 1.35 7.41
N SER A 13 7.64 1.26 6.22
CA SER A 13 8.39 0.06 5.82
C SER A 13 9.59 -0.18 6.73
N GLY A 14 10.34 0.88 7.08
CA GLY A 14 11.48 0.80 7.99
C GLY A 14 11.12 0.29 9.39
N ARG A 15 9.97 0.69 9.94
CA ARG A 15 9.47 0.20 11.24
C ARG A 15 9.15 -1.29 11.21
N ILE A 16 8.55 -1.79 10.12
CA ILE A 16 8.29 -3.22 9.95
C ILE A 16 9.62 -3.98 9.89
N SER A 17 10.57 -3.50 9.07
CA SER A 17 11.92 -4.08 8.96
C SER A 17 12.63 -4.13 10.32
N PHE A 18 12.59 -3.03 11.08
CA PHE A 18 13.20 -2.93 12.40
C PHE A 18 12.56 -3.88 13.43
N LEU A 19 11.22 -3.97 13.45
CA LEU A 19 10.49 -4.84 14.38
C LEU A 19 10.78 -6.33 14.16
N TYR A 20 10.92 -6.75 12.90
CA TYR A 20 11.18 -8.14 12.54
C TYR A 20 12.67 -8.46 12.33
N GLY A 21 13.57 -7.50 12.53
CA GLY A 21 15.01 -7.68 12.33
C GLY A 21 15.41 -7.99 10.87
N LEU A 22 14.64 -7.49 9.90
CA LEU A 22 14.88 -7.73 8.48
C LEU A 22 15.98 -6.79 7.96
N ILE A 23 16.98 -7.37 7.30
CA ILE A 23 18.19 -6.70 6.79
C ILE A 23 18.24 -6.66 5.25
N GLY A 24 17.12 -6.99 4.58
CA GLY A 24 16.98 -7.00 3.12
C GLY A 24 16.38 -5.72 2.53
N PRO A 25 15.94 -5.76 1.26
CA PRO A 25 15.32 -4.61 0.60
C PRO A 25 14.06 -4.13 1.35
N CYS A 26 14.01 -2.84 1.63
CA CYS A 26 12.93 -2.20 2.40
C CYS A 26 12.46 -0.94 1.69
N MET A 27 11.23 -0.95 1.17
CA MET A 27 10.65 0.17 0.44
C MET A 27 9.15 0.28 0.70
N GLY A 28 8.65 1.52 0.70
CA GLY A 28 7.23 1.82 0.63
C GLY A 28 6.92 2.45 -0.73
N LEU A 29 5.85 2.01 -1.37
CA LEU A 29 5.41 2.50 -2.68
C LEU A 29 3.90 2.72 -2.68
N ASP A 30 3.46 3.69 -3.48
CA ASP A 30 2.06 4.01 -3.70
C ASP A 30 1.82 4.09 -5.21
N THR A 31 1.15 3.08 -5.73
CA THR A 31 0.65 3.03 -7.12
C THR A 31 -0.88 3.05 -7.12
N ALA A 32 -1.47 3.76 -6.16
CA ALA A 32 -2.92 3.85 -5.94
C ALA A 32 -3.54 2.46 -5.66
N CYS A 33 -4.66 2.15 -6.32
CA CYS A 33 -5.48 0.97 -6.03
C CYS A 33 -4.78 -0.38 -6.23
N CYS A 34 -3.66 -0.43 -6.97
CA CYS A 34 -2.91 -1.66 -7.22
C CYS A 34 -1.65 -1.82 -6.34
N SER A 35 -1.43 -0.93 -5.37
CA SER A 35 -0.20 -0.91 -4.56
C SER A 35 0.17 -2.28 -3.97
N THR A 36 -0.79 -2.98 -3.34
CA THR A 36 -0.53 -4.31 -2.74
C THR A 36 -0.22 -5.39 -3.77
N LEU A 37 -0.78 -5.28 -4.98
CA LEU A 37 -0.46 -6.21 -6.07
C LEU A 37 0.96 -5.95 -6.57
N VAL A 38 1.35 -4.68 -6.73
CA VAL A 38 2.69 -4.28 -7.15
C VAL A 38 3.74 -4.70 -6.10
N THR A 39 3.51 -4.48 -4.81
CA THR A 39 4.44 -4.93 -3.76
C THR A 39 4.60 -6.45 -3.76
N THR A 40 3.52 -7.19 -4.01
CA THR A 40 3.56 -8.65 -4.08
C THR A 40 4.32 -9.14 -5.31
N HIS A 41 4.15 -8.46 -6.45
CA HIS A 41 4.93 -8.73 -7.65
C HIS A 41 6.42 -8.49 -7.42
N LEU A 42 6.79 -7.36 -6.82
CA LEU A 42 8.19 -7.05 -6.50
C LEU A 42 8.79 -8.05 -5.49
N ALA A 43 8.03 -8.42 -4.46
CA ALA A 43 8.46 -9.42 -3.48
C ALA A 43 8.76 -10.77 -4.16
N LYS A 44 7.91 -11.21 -5.08
CA LYS A 44 8.15 -12.43 -5.86
C LYS A 44 9.41 -12.29 -6.74
N SER A 45 9.54 -11.18 -7.46
CA SER A 45 10.69 -10.93 -8.35
C SER A 45 12.02 -10.89 -7.59
N ALA A 46 12.04 -10.35 -6.37
CA ALA A 46 13.23 -10.31 -5.51
C ALA A 46 13.63 -11.72 -5.01
N LEU A 47 12.66 -12.57 -4.69
CA LEU A 47 12.90 -13.97 -4.34
C LEU A 47 13.44 -14.76 -5.55
N GLU A 48 12.86 -14.57 -6.74
CA GLU A 48 13.30 -15.26 -7.97
C GLU A 48 14.72 -14.84 -8.39
N GLN A 49 15.08 -13.57 -8.17
CA GLN A 49 16.43 -13.05 -8.44
C GLN A 49 17.44 -13.37 -7.34
N SER A 50 17.03 -14.09 -6.28
CA SER A 50 17.86 -14.40 -5.11
C SER A 50 18.43 -13.15 -4.41
N GLU A 51 17.76 -12.01 -4.51
CA GLU A 51 18.12 -10.79 -3.77
C GLU A 51 17.79 -10.91 -2.28
N CYS A 52 16.78 -11.73 -1.94
CA CYS A 52 16.41 -12.07 -0.57
C CYS A 52 15.90 -13.51 -0.49
N THR A 53 16.00 -14.11 0.71
CA THR A 53 15.48 -15.48 0.97
C THR A 53 14.05 -15.46 1.51
N GLN A 54 13.61 -14.31 2.01
CA GLN A 54 12.28 -14.08 2.58
C GLN A 54 11.83 -12.67 2.21
N ALA A 55 10.56 -12.54 1.82
CA ALA A 55 9.97 -11.26 1.45
C ALA A 55 8.61 -11.10 2.14
N ILE A 56 8.32 -9.87 2.58
CA ILE A 56 7.04 -9.50 3.19
C ILE A 56 6.38 -8.44 2.32
N SER A 57 5.15 -8.70 1.88
CA SER A 57 4.31 -7.74 1.17
C SER A 57 3.14 -7.36 2.06
N THR A 58 2.90 -6.06 2.24
CA THR A 58 1.76 -5.52 2.98
C THR A 58 1.25 -4.26 2.30
N GLY A 59 0.01 -3.87 2.56
CA GLY A 59 -0.55 -2.61 2.11
C GLY A 59 -1.75 -2.20 2.94
N VAL A 60 -1.99 -0.89 3.04
CA VAL A 60 -3.11 -0.32 3.80
C VAL A 60 -3.80 0.73 2.94
N GLY A 61 -5.14 0.66 2.87
CA GLY A 61 -5.98 1.67 2.22
C GLY A 61 -6.79 2.42 3.27
N LEU A 62 -6.60 3.74 3.35
CA LEU A 62 -7.39 4.61 4.22
C LEU A 62 -7.99 5.74 3.39
N LEU A 63 -9.31 5.87 3.45
CA LEU A 63 -10.03 6.96 2.81
C LEU A 63 -10.55 7.93 3.87
N LYS A 64 -10.01 9.16 3.87
CA LYS A 64 -10.48 10.25 4.74
C LYS A 64 -11.65 10.98 4.09
N ARG A 65 -12.41 11.73 4.90
CA ARG A 65 -13.58 12.49 4.44
C ARG A 65 -13.28 13.41 3.25
N ASP A 66 -12.17 14.14 3.29
CA ASP A 66 -11.82 15.07 2.19
C ASP A 66 -11.52 14.32 0.88
N GLY A 67 -10.81 13.18 0.98
CA GLY A 67 -10.56 12.30 -0.17
C GLY A 67 -11.85 11.67 -0.71
N PHE A 68 -12.76 11.27 0.18
CA PHE A 68 -14.08 10.76 -0.20
C PHE A 68 -14.88 11.81 -0.97
N LEU A 69 -14.93 13.06 -0.48
CA LEU A 69 -15.63 14.16 -1.16
C LEU A 69 -15.00 14.47 -2.52
N ALA A 70 -13.67 14.46 -2.62
CA ALA A 70 -12.97 14.65 -3.88
C ALA A 70 -13.29 13.54 -4.91
N PHE A 71 -13.26 12.27 -4.50
CA PHE A 71 -13.62 11.15 -5.37
C PHE A 71 -15.11 11.16 -5.74
N SER A 72 -15.97 11.62 -4.84
CA SER A 72 -17.40 11.81 -5.14
C SER A 72 -17.59 12.90 -6.20
N ALA A 73 -16.91 14.04 -6.06
CA ALA A 73 -16.97 15.15 -7.02
C ALA A 73 -16.41 14.75 -8.40
N ALA A 74 -15.42 13.84 -8.43
CA ALA A 74 -14.86 13.28 -9.65
C ALA A 74 -15.72 12.16 -10.28
N GLY A 75 -16.85 11.78 -9.68
CA GLY A 75 -17.72 10.70 -10.18
C GLY A 75 -17.14 9.29 -10.02
N MET A 76 -16.11 9.11 -9.17
CA MET A 76 -15.45 7.82 -8.93
C MET A 76 -16.16 6.95 -7.89
N LEU A 77 -17.16 7.48 -7.17
CA LEU A 77 -17.91 6.77 -6.15
C LEU A 77 -19.34 6.50 -6.61
N SER A 78 -19.84 5.29 -6.35
CA SER A 78 -21.24 4.94 -6.60
C SER A 78 -22.17 5.70 -5.66
N PRO A 79 -23.27 6.31 -6.16
CA PRO A 79 -24.26 6.99 -5.31
C PRO A 79 -24.98 6.05 -4.35
N LEU A 80 -25.01 4.74 -4.66
CA LEU A 80 -25.59 3.69 -3.83
C LEU A 80 -24.57 3.11 -2.83
N GLY A 81 -23.32 3.57 -2.83
CA GLY A 81 -22.29 3.16 -1.88
C GLY A 81 -21.83 1.70 -2.03
N ARG A 82 -22.14 1.04 -3.14
CA ARG A 82 -21.76 -0.35 -3.41
C ARG A 82 -21.13 -0.52 -4.80
N CYS A 83 -20.31 -1.55 -4.96
CA CYS A 83 -19.79 -1.97 -6.26
C CYS A 83 -20.85 -2.80 -7.00
N HIS A 84 -21.17 -2.40 -8.23
CA HIS A 84 -22.11 -3.10 -9.12
C HIS A 84 -21.34 -3.90 -10.18
N THR A 85 -20.40 -4.74 -9.74
CA THR A 85 -19.53 -5.48 -10.65
C THR A 85 -20.38 -6.46 -11.46
N PHE A 86 -20.48 -6.22 -12.77
CA PHE A 86 -21.27 -7.02 -13.71
C PHE A 86 -22.79 -7.03 -13.43
N ASP A 87 -23.32 -5.97 -12.83
CA ASP A 87 -24.77 -5.79 -12.66
C ASP A 87 -25.48 -5.72 -14.03
N MET A 88 -26.69 -6.27 -14.09
CA MET A 88 -27.40 -6.66 -15.32
C MET A 88 -28.26 -5.55 -15.90
#